data_AF-A0A7V8AE87-F1
#
_entry.id   AF-A0A7V8AE87-F1
#
_cell.length_a   1.000
_cell.length_b   1.000
_cell.length_c   1.000
_cell.angle_alpha   90.00
_cell.angle_beta   90.00
_cell.angle_gamma   90.00
#
_symmetry.space_group_name_H-M   'P 1'
#
loop_
_entity.id
_entity.type
_entity.pdbx_description
1 polymer ?
#
loop_
_entity_poly.entity_id
_entity_poly.type
_entity_poly.pdbx_seq_one_letter_code
_entity_poly.pdbx_strand_id
1 'polypeptide(L)'
;MRWSYVAPRLTLLVLVWAFFFFAFDPLLKWGMIKGMEKAAKAKAGIAGLETGFFPPRLLMTGVAVGDSDAEFRNVVEFAELSFAAEGKPLLEKKLVVDEATLKGLRFGTPRGTSAKLPFVKKEEGESKLAAAMSAEAKSFALDRVTDVKADFAADYKVDPDDLESVRLAKELEETYKRDYADIASRFDDGKYKAEMDALKARYNRAKDEKNFIKQAKEYADIAKDAKKVMENFKKDKETAERALAEAKGAFKKIEEARKRDQAAVMSKMKLPSLDTRSIARMLAGPMIAEKTEQAMKWMAIAKKYMPAGTKGVLKNEAPRGREVHFPKGKARPTFLIRKLQLTGEMGLDQPLDYSGTIGGLTTQPQVYGRPTTVEIQGSKGQRRLDFRGSLDATGDTIRTDSRLSYSGMAVGTMSLGSQSSLAVEVTGATGALEASGVTEGDKVTGKAAFRLSGAAFKPSAANIKAPQLRSAVEASFAGLSSAVIEADIAGTLTKPELAVRTDLADNLSKAFSSAMGAELKKAQDAARARVDEALKPYKDKLDSMASEKQAELSGKLKASGDKLSAEGESILKGAVPGKTKLPFRL
;
A
#
# COMPACT_ATOMS: atom_id res chain seq x y z
N MET A 1 26.20 74.83 37.03
CA MET A 1 25.45 74.01 36.03
C MET A 1 24.14 74.74 35.72
N ARG A 2 23.81 75.02 34.45
CA ARG A 2 22.58 75.75 34.11
C ARG A 2 21.36 74.87 34.38
N TRP A 3 20.46 75.30 35.27
CA TRP A 3 19.25 74.54 35.65
C TRP A 3 18.34 74.25 34.45
N SER A 4 18.33 75.15 33.46
CA SER A 4 17.64 75.00 32.18
C SER A 4 18.16 73.82 31.32
N TYR A 5 19.37 73.32 31.59
CA TYR A 5 19.95 72.15 30.89
C TYR A 5 19.75 70.85 31.69
N VAL A 6 19.75 70.94 33.03
CA VAL A 6 19.63 69.76 33.91
C VAL A 6 18.18 69.34 34.08
N ALA A 7 17.26 70.30 34.32
CA ALA A 7 15.85 70.03 34.56
C ALA A 7 15.19 69.19 33.44
N PRO A 8 15.26 69.54 32.14
CA PRO A 8 14.60 68.74 31.11
C PRO A 8 15.17 67.32 30.96
N ARG A 9 16.47 67.13 31.21
CA ARG A 9 17.10 65.79 31.18
C ARG A 9 16.68 64.94 32.37
N LEU A 10 16.62 65.54 33.55
CA LEU A 10 16.18 64.85 34.76
C LEU A 10 14.69 64.50 34.65
N THR A 11 13.86 65.40 34.13
CA THR A 11 12.46 65.11 33.81
C THR A 11 12.34 63.96 32.80
N LEU A 12 13.12 63.96 31.72
CA LEU A 12 13.14 62.85 30.77
C LEU A 12 13.55 61.52 31.43
N LEU A 13 14.60 61.51 32.26
CA LEU A 13 15.03 60.31 32.99
C LEU A 13 13.94 59.80 33.93
N VAL A 14 13.25 60.69 34.66
CA VAL A 14 12.13 60.33 35.54
C VAL A 14 10.96 59.79 34.73
N LEU A 15 10.63 60.38 33.58
CA LEU A 15 9.56 59.89 32.71
C LEU A 15 9.88 58.52 32.12
N VAL A 16 11.12 58.30 31.68
CA VAL A 16 11.58 57.00 31.18
C VAL A 16 11.52 55.96 32.30
N TRP A 17 12.00 56.30 33.51
CA TRP A 17 11.91 55.41 34.67
C TRP A 17 10.45 55.08 35.02
N ALA A 18 9.57 56.08 35.09
CA ALA A 18 8.16 55.90 35.37
C ALA A 18 7.46 55.04 34.29
N PHE A 19 7.82 55.21 33.01
CA PHE A 19 7.33 54.37 31.94
C PHE A 19 7.72 52.89 32.13
N PHE A 20 8.99 52.61 32.38
CA PHE A 20 9.47 51.25 32.59
C PHE A 20 8.92 50.61 33.87
N PHE A 21 8.67 51.40 34.91
CA PHE A 21 8.15 50.92 36.17
C PHE A 21 6.62 50.69 36.16
N PHE A 22 5.85 51.57 35.53
CA PHE A 22 4.37 51.52 35.57
C PHE A 22 3.70 51.04 34.29
N ALA A 23 4.25 51.38 33.11
CA ALA A 23 3.54 51.20 31.84
C ALA A 23 4.04 50.02 31.01
N PHE A 24 5.33 49.68 31.09
CA PHE A 24 5.93 48.67 30.24
C PHE A 24 5.31 47.27 30.40
N ASP A 25 5.18 46.77 31.63
CA ASP A 25 4.65 45.44 31.91
C ASP A 25 3.16 45.30 31.49
N PRO A 26 2.25 46.25 31.82
CA PRO A 26 0.87 46.21 31.32
C PRO A 26 0.76 46.30 29.79
N LEU A 27 1.56 47.13 29.14
CA LEU A 27 1.56 47.26 27.67
C LEU A 27 2.08 45.99 27.00
N LEU A 28 3.15 45.40 27.52
CA LEU A 28 3.70 44.15 27.01
C LEU A 28 2.70 43.00 27.21
N LYS A 29 2.05 42.92 28.37
CA LYS A 29 0.98 41.95 28.66
C LYS A 29 -0.16 42.08 27.65
N TRP A 30 -0.64 43.30 27.39
CA TRP A 30 -1.68 43.54 26.40
C TRP A 30 -1.25 43.13 24.98
N GLY A 31 -0.03 43.48 24.58
CA GLY A 31 0.54 43.10 23.29
C GLY A 31 0.66 41.59 23.12
N MET A 32 1.13 40.87 24.14
CA MET A 32 1.24 39.41 24.13
C MET A 32 -0.13 38.73 24.09
N ILE A 33 -1.12 39.21 24.86
CA ILE A 33 -2.51 38.71 24.78
C ILE A 33 -3.04 38.86 23.36
N LYS A 34 -2.91 40.05 22.75
CA LYS A 34 -3.39 40.29 21.38
C LYS A 34 -2.68 39.43 20.35
N GLY A 35 -1.37 39.22 20.52
CA GLY A 35 -0.59 38.31 19.68
C GLY A 35 -1.08 36.87 19.77
N MET A 36 -1.28 36.35 20.99
CA MET A 36 -1.81 35.00 21.22
C MET A 36 -3.25 34.85 20.73
N GLU A 37 -4.12 35.83 20.96
CA GLU A 37 -5.51 35.84 20.46
C GLU A 37 -5.55 35.72 18.94
N LYS A 38 -4.68 36.47 18.25
CA LYS A 38 -4.59 36.44 16.78
C LYS A 38 -4.05 35.10 16.27
N ALA A 39 -3.05 34.53 16.94
CA ALA A 39 -2.44 33.27 16.55
C ALA A 39 -3.38 32.07 16.79
N ALA A 40 -4.00 32.02 17.96
CA ALA A 40 -4.92 30.96 18.36
C ALA A 40 -6.33 31.14 17.80
N LYS A 41 -6.66 32.32 17.25
CA LYS A 41 -8.03 32.68 16.82
C LYS A 41 -9.08 32.53 17.93
N ALA A 42 -8.63 32.53 19.18
CA ALA A 42 -9.42 32.29 20.37
C ALA A 42 -8.93 33.18 21.51
N LYS A 43 -9.77 33.40 22.52
CA LYS A 43 -9.45 34.28 23.64
C LYS A 43 -8.24 33.77 24.43
N ALA A 44 -7.23 34.60 24.61
CA ALA A 44 -6.05 34.29 25.42
C ALA A 44 -6.05 35.13 26.71
N GLY A 45 -5.46 34.57 27.76
CA GLY A 45 -5.32 35.23 29.05
C GLY A 45 -3.91 35.08 29.59
N ILE A 46 -3.44 36.11 30.28
CA ILE A 46 -2.22 36.11 31.08
C ILE A 46 -2.60 36.68 32.46
N ALA A 47 -2.30 35.97 33.54
CA ALA A 47 -2.56 36.46 34.89
C ALA A 47 -1.56 37.55 35.28
N GLY A 48 -0.26 37.26 35.21
CA GLY A 48 0.83 38.19 35.55
C GLY A 48 1.92 38.23 34.49
N LEU A 49 2.55 39.39 34.35
CA LEU A 49 3.73 39.58 33.53
C LEU A 49 4.69 40.51 34.27
N GLU A 50 5.91 40.05 34.49
CA GLU A 50 6.97 40.82 35.12
C GLU A 50 8.20 40.81 34.21
N THR A 51 8.81 41.99 34.05
CA THR A 51 10.06 42.11 33.32
C THR A 51 11.19 42.61 34.22
N GLY A 52 12.41 42.18 33.93
CA GLY A 52 13.62 42.79 34.46
C GLY A 52 14.53 43.17 33.31
N PHE A 53 15.29 44.25 33.47
CA PHE A 53 16.07 44.84 32.37
C PHE A 53 17.57 44.55 32.48
N PHE A 54 18.09 44.33 33.69
CA PHE A 54 19.52 44.11 33.94
C PHE A 54 19.72 43.03 35.03
N PRO A 55 19.88 41.74 34.65
CA PRO A 55 19.82 41.20 33.29
C PRO A 55 18.39 41.18 32.71
N PRO A 56 18.22 41.19 31.37
CA PRO A 56 16.92 41.06 30.72
C PRO A 56 16.26 39.73 31.08
N ARG A 57 15.11 39.78 31.75
CA ARG A 57 14.33 38.59 32.16
C ARG A 57 12.84 38.82 31.90
N LEU A 58 12.13 37.73 31.62
CA LEU A 58 10.68 37.71 31.48
C LEU A 58 10.13 36.61 32.38
N LEU A 59 9.16 36.96 33.21
CA LEU A 59 8.34 36.02 33.98
C LEU A 59 6.88 36.24 33.59
N MET A 60 6.24 35.19 33.12
CA MET A 60 4.83 35.21 32.71
C MET A 60 4.09 34.11 33.47
N THR A 61 2.97 34.45 34.11
CA THR A 61 2.22 33.54 34.98
C THR A 61 0.76 33.42 34.55
N GLY A 62 0.20 32.22 34.77
CA GLY A 62 -1.22 31.91 34.53
C GLY A 62 -1.65 32.19 33.10
N VAL A 63 -1.01 31.54 32.13
CA VAL A 63 -1.34 31.70 30.72
C VAL A 63 -2.35 30.65 30.30
N ALA A 64 -3.44 31.09 29.68
CA ALA A 64 -4.48 30.21 29.18
C ALA A 64 -4.90 30.64 27.77
N VAL A 65 -4.83 29.71 26.83
CA VAL A 65 -5.21 29.91 25.43
C VAL A 65 -6.48 29.09 25.12
N GLY A 66 -7.55 29.79 24.75
CA GLY A 66 -8.84 29.16 24.44
C GLY A 66 -8.81 28.33 23.17
N ASP A 67 -9.80 27.43 23.03
CA ASP A 67 -10.05 26.65 21.83
C ASP A 67 -11.09 27.35 20.92
N SER A 68 -10.76 27.50 19.63
CA SER A 68 -11.67 28.10 18.66
C SER A 68 -12.83 27.18 18.29
N ASP A 69 -12.65 25.87 18.42
CA ASP A 69 -13.66 24.86 18.11
C ASP A 69 -14.48 24.47 19.34
N ALA A 70 -13.91 24.57 20.55
CA ALA A 70 -14.58 24.27 21.82
C ALA A 70 -14.69 25.52 22.73
N GLU A 71 -15.90 26.08 22.80
CA GLU A 71 -16.16 27.37 23.45
C GLU A 71 -15.72 27.49 24.92
N PHE A 72 -15.82 26.42 25.70
CA PHE A 72 -15.50 26.42 27.14
C PHE A 72 -14.28 25.55 27.48
N ARG A 73 -13.32 25.44 26.55
CA ARG A 73 -12.07 24.71 26.77
C ARG A 73 -10.86 25.56 26.39
N ASN A 74 -9.75 25.30 27.07
CA ASN A 74 -8.43 25.79 26.69
C ASN A 74 -7.73 24.73 25.82
N VAL A 75 -7.06 25.15 24.75
CA VAL A 75 -6.14 24.29 24.00
C VAL A 75 -4.89 24.03 24.84
N VAL A 76 -4.35 25.09 25.43
CA VAL A 76 -3.12 25.09 26.20
C VAL A 76 -3.26 25.99 27.41
N GLU A 77 -2.73 25.53 28.53
CA GLU A 77 -2.62 26.29 29.77
C GLU A 77 -1.27 26.00 30.42
N PHE A 78 -0.60 27.02 30.96
CA PHE A 78 0.61 26.81 31.77
C PHE A 78 0.70 27.81 32.92
N ALA A 79 1.26 27.34 34.03
CA ALA A 79 1.36 28.10 35.27
C ALA A 79 2.42 29.20 35.20
N GLU A 80 3.59 28.89 34.62
CA GLU A 80 4.74 29.79 34.59
C GLU A 80 5.55 29.59 33.30
N LEU A 81 5.96 30.68 32.67
CA LEU A 81 7.05 30.73 31.70
C LEU A 81 8.08 31.74 32.19
N SER A 82 9.32 31.31 32.39
CA SER A 82 10.41 32.16 32.84
C SER A 82 11.67 31.95 32.00
N PHE A 83 12.34 33.03 31.62
CA PHE A 83 13.64 32.97 30.97
C PHE A 83 14.47 34.25 31.16
N ALA A 84 15.78 34.11 31.01
CA ALA A 84 16.72 35.23 30.94
C ALA A 84 17.29 35.34 29.51
N ALA A 85 17.21 36.53 28.93
CA ALA A 85 17.74 36.81 27.60
C ALA A 85 19.13 37.42 27.68
N GLU A 86 20.00 37.06 26.74
CA GLU A 86 21.32 37.67 26.61
C GLU A 86 21.19 39.15 26.20
N GLY A 87 21.71 40.08 27.01
CA GLY A 87 21.57 41.52 26.76
C GLY A 87 22.25 42.01 25.49
N LYS A 88 23.46 41.53 25.16
CA LYS A 88 24.20 41.97 23.95
C LYS A 88 23.45 41.62 22.65
N PRO A 89 22.99 40.37 22.44
CA PRO A 89 22.11 40.03 21.30
C PRO A 89 20.81 40.83 21.27
N LEU A 90 20.20 41.11 22.42
CA LEU A 90 18.93 41.83 22.48
C LEU A 90 19.05 43.25 21.90
N LEU A 91 20.20 43.92 22.12
CA LEU A 91 20.52 45.21 21.49
C LEU A 91 20.63 45.12 19.95
N GLU A 92 21.03 43.95 19.42
CA GLU A 92 21.02 43.65 17.98
C GLU A 92 19.63 43.16 17.49
N LYS A 93 18.57 43.29 18.29
CA LYS A 93 17.22 42.76 18.03
C LYS A 93 17.16 41.24 17.92
N LYS A 94 18.08 40.53 18.59
CA LYS A 94 18.14 39.06 18.62
C LYS A 94 17.77 38.56 20.01
N LEU A 95 16.76 37.71 20.09
CA LEU A 95 16.36 37.05 21.33
C LEU A 95 17.13 35.72 21.46
N VAL A 96 18.17 35.73 22.29
CA VAL A 96 18.95 34.53 22.61
C VAL A 96 18.76 34.22 24.08
N VAL A 97 18.28 33.01 24.35
CA VAL A 97 17.98 32.49 25.69
C VAL A 97 18.77 31.20 25.88
N ASP A 98 19.62 31.17 26.90
CA ASP A 98 20.38 29.95 27.23
C ASP A 98 19.47 28.92 27.90
N GLU A 99 18.70 29.35 28.89
CA GLU A 99 17.76 28.51 29.63
C GLU A 99 16.39 29.19 29.78
N ALA A 100 15.34 28.47 29.41
CA ALA A 100 13.95 28.80 29.64
C ALA A 100 13.27 27.69 30.45
N THR A 101 12.32 28.05 31.29
CA THR A 101 11.53 27.11 32.09
C THR A 101 10.05 27.35 31.84
N LEU A 102 9.31 26.29 31.53
CA LEU A 102 7.87 26.27 31.38
C LEU A 102 7.28 25.28 32.39
N LYS A 103 6.48 25.76 33.36
CA LYS A 103 5.92 24.92 34.42
C LYS A 103 4.42 24.76 34.27
N GLY A 104 3.94 23.56 34.64
CA GLY A 104 2.52 23.27 34.77
C GLY A 104 1.78 23.30 33.44
N LEU A 105 2.39 22.80 32.36
CA LEU A 105 1.76 22.71 31.04
C LEU A 105 0.63 21.67 31.04
N ARG A 106 -0.58 22.12 30.70
CA ARG A 106 -1.80 21.32 30.62
C ARG A 106 -2.51 21.58 29.30
N PHE A 107 -3.25 20.58 28.84
CA PHE A 107 -3.99 20.63 27.59
C PHE A 107 -5.46 20.32 27.83
N GLY A 108 -6.37 20.96 27.10
CA GLY A 108 -7.80 20.63 27.12
C GLY A 108 -8.54 20.98 28.41
N THR A 109 -8.03 21.89 29.25
CA THR A 109 -8.64 22.24 30.53
C THR A 109 -9.97 22.98 30.35
N PRO A 110 -10.96 22.78 31.24
CA PRO A 110 -12.22 23.52 31.18
C PRO A 110 -12.01 25.01 31.52
N ARG A 111 -12.79 25.89 30.90
CA ARG A 111 -12.72 27.34 31.08
C ARG A 111 -14.09 27.92 31.41
N GLY A 112 -14.15 28.83 32.39
CA GLY A 112 -15.40 29.53 32.79
C GLY A 112 -15.81 30.73 31.91
N THR A 113 -14.99 31.11 30.92
CA THR A 113 -15.25 32.19 29.97
C THR A 113 -15.23 31.67 28.53
N SER A 114 -16.05 32.25 27.65
CA SER A 114 -16.10 31.85 26.24
C SER A 114 -14.74 32.09 25.55
N ALA A 115 -14.27 31.09 24.81
CA ALA A 115 -13.05 31.13 24.00
C ALA A 115 -13.26 31.79 22.63
N LYS A 116 -14.50 32.02 22.20
CA LYS A 116 -14.82 32.60 20.88
C LYS A 116 -14.42 34.08 20.81
N LEU A 117 -13.80 34.45 19.69
CA LEU A 117 -13.57 35.84 19.33
C LEU A 117 -14.67 36.29 18.33
N PRO A 118 -15.26 37.49 18.51
CA PRO A 118 -16.45 37.91 17.76
C PRO A 118 -16.25 38.15 16.25
N PHE A 119 -15.01 38.12 15.72
CA PHE A 119 -14.72 38.46 14.31
C PHE A 119 -13.65 37.57 13.66
N VAL A 120 -13.73 36.25 13.84
CA VAL A 120 -12.83 35.33 13.13
C VAL A 120 -13.60 34.58 12.05
N LYS A 121 -13.23 34.81 10.79
CA LYS A 121 -13.70 34.02 9.65
C LYS A 121 -13.15 32.59 9.82
N LYS A 122 -14.05 31.62 10.03
CA LYS A 122 -13.72 30.19 10.00
C LYS A 122 -13.23 29.90 8.58
N GLU A 123 -11.94 29.66 8.41
CA GLU A 123 -11.48 28.98 7.20
C GLU A 123 -11.75 27.51 7.42
N GLU A 124 -12.86 27.04 6.84
CA GLU A 124 -13.14 25.63 6.59
C GLU A 124 -12.18 25.10 5.51
N GLY A 125 -10.89 25.15 5.81
CA GLY A 125 -9.91 24.39 5.07
C GLY A 125 -9.80 23.03 5.73
N GLU A 126 -10.76 22.13 5.49
CA GLU A 126 -10.49 20.71 5.69
C GLU A 126 -9.15 20.41 5.02
N SER A 127 -8.17 19.94 5.80
CA SER A 127 -6.88 19.57 5.24
C SER A 127 -7.15 18.59 4.09
N LYS A 128 -6.65 18.87 2.88
CA LYS A 128 -6.80 17.97 1.72
C LYS A 128 -6.36 16.54 2.06
N LEU A 129 -5.41 16.42 2.98
CA LEU A 129 -4.91 15.15 3.54
C LEU A 129 -5.93 14.48 4.48
N ALA A 130 -6.62 15.25 5.31
CA ALA A 130 -7.69 14.75 6.18
C ALA A 130 -8.91 14.29 5.35
N ALA A 131 -9.29 15.06 4.33
CA ALA A 131 -10.33 14.68 3.38
C ALA A 131 -9.95 13.42 2.58
N ALA A 132 -8.69 13.29 2.13
CA ALA A 132 -8.19 12.09 1.45
C ALA A 132 -8.21 10.85 2.35
N MET A 133 -7.80 10.99 3.62
CA MET A 133 -7.87 9.90 4.61
C MET A 133 -9.31 9.54 4.98
N SER A 134 -10.22 10.51 5.05
CA SER A 134 -11.66 10.26 5.25
C SER A 134 -12.30 9.55 4.05
N ALA A 135 -11.87 9.87 2.83
CA ALA A 135 -12.30 9.17 1.62
C ALA A 135 -11.80 7.71 1.59
N GLU A 136 -10.55 7.48 1.97
CA GLU A 136 -9.98 6.14 2.15
C GLU A 136 -10.68 5.38 3.30
N ALA A 137 -11.01 6.06 4.40
CA ALA A 137 -11.81 5.50 5.49
C ALA A 137 -13.21 5.04 5.04
N LYS A 138 -13.82 5.78 4.11
CA LYS A 138 -15.13 5.45 3.53
C LYS A 138 -15.04 4.30 2.53
N SER A 139 -13.95 4.14 1.79
CA SER A 139 -13.76 2.96 0.92
C SER A 139 -13.63 1.68 1.75
N PHE A 140 -13.02 1.72 2.95
CA PHE A 140 -12.97 0.57 3.87
C PHE A 140 -14.32 0.11 4.42
N ALA A 141 -15.36 0.95 4.40
CA ALA A 141 -16.70 0.62 4.92
C ALA A 141 -17.63 -0.04 3.87
N LEU A 142 -17.20 -0.11 2.60
CA LEU A 142 -17.97 -0.66 1.47
C LEU A 142 -17.76 -2.16 1.25
N ASP A 143 -16.69 -2.76 1.79
CA ASP A 143 -16.45 -4.22 1.77
C ASP A 143 -17.29 -4.95 2.84
N ARG A 144 -18.61 -4.76 2.80
CA ARG A 144 -19.54 -5.33 3.78
C ARG A 144 -19.80 -6.82 3.54
N VAL A 145 -19.56 -7.61 4.59
CA VAL A 145 -19.99 -9.02 4.75
C VAL A 145 -21.51 -9.11 5.06
N THR A 146 -22.33 -8.14 4.65
CA THR A 146 -23.77 -8.12 5.00
C THR A 146 -24.65 -8.94 4.06
N ASP A 147 -24.13 -9.31 2.88
CA ASP A 147 -24.83 -10.12 1.86
C ASP A 147 -24.18 -11.49 1.64
N VAL A 148 -23.56 -12.06 2.68
CA VAL A 148 -23.19 -13.48 2.68
C VAL A 148 -24.46 -14.31 2.85
N LYS A 149 -25.17 -14.53 1.74
CA LYS A 149 -26.22 -15.54 1.68
C LYS A 149 -25.56 -16.92 1.83
N ALA A 150 -26.22 -17.82 2.56
CA ALA A 150 -25.75 -19.20 2.75
C ALA A 150 -25.65 -19.99 1.43
N ASP A 151 -26.26 -19.50 0.35
CA ASP A 151 -26.26 -20.14 -0.95
C ASP A 151 -25.71 -19.17 -2.02
N PHE A 152 -24.40 -19.16 -2.17
CA PHE A 152 -23.69 -18.37 -3.20
C PHE A 152 -23.91 -18.94 -4.61
N ALA A 153 -24.36 -20.19 -4.73
CA ALA A 153 -24.52 -20.88 -6.00
C ALA A 153 -25.86 -20.56 -6.68
N ALA A 154 -26.92 -20.23 -5.94
CA ALA A 154 -28.26 -20.07 -6.50
C ALA A 154 -28.42 -18.91 -7.51
N ASP A 155 -27.70 -17.79 -7.33
CA ASP A 155 -28.00 -16.53 -8.05
C ASP A 155 -27.09 -16.25 -9.29
N TYR A 156 -26.04 -17.04 -9.57
CA TYR A 156 -25.07 -16.71 -10.64
C TYR A 156 -25.18 -17.62 -11.89
N LYS A 157 -25.83 -17.14 -12.95
CA LYS A 157 -25.80 -17.80 -14.28
C LYS A 157 -24.49 -17.46 -14.99
N VAL A 158 -23.75 -18.49 -15.39
CA VAL A 158 -22.54 -18.34 -16.22
C VAL A 158 -22.98 -18.25 -17.67
N ASP A 159 -22.64 -17.14 -18.34
CA ASP A 159 -22.84 -17.02 -19.79
C ASP A 159 -21.68 -17.71 -20.52
N PRO A 160 -21.94 -18.66 -21.44
CA PRO A 160 -20.91 -19.37 -22.18
C PRO A 160 -19.98 -18.46 -23.01
N ASP A 161 -20.44 -17.30 -23.47
CA ASP A 161 -19.61 -16.40 -24.31
C ASP A 161 -18.65 -15.52 -23.50
N ASP A 162 -18.83 -15.44 -22.17
CA ASP A 162 -17.94 -14.71 -21.25
C ASP A 162 -16.70 -15.54 -20.83
N LEU A 163 -16.64 -16.82 -21.20
CA LEU A 163 -15.59 -17.76 -20.79
C LEU A 163 -14.42 -17.76 -21.77
N GLU A 164 -13.20 -17.50 -21.28
CA GLU A 164 -11.98 -17.50 -22.10
C GLU A 164 -11.73 -18.88 -22.72
N SER A 165 -12.06 -19.94 -22.00
CA SER A 165 -11.97 -21.34 -22.42
C SER A 165 -12.91 -21.68 -23.58
N VAL A 166 -14.10 -21.09 -23.65
CA VAL A 166 -15.04 -21.29 -24.78
C VAL A 166 -14.55 -20.55 -26.02
N ARG A 167 -14.03 -19.33 -25.86
CA ARG A 167 -13.43 -18.57 -26.97
C ARG A 167 -12.20 -19.29 -27.55
N LEU A 168 -11.31 -19.76 -26.67
CA LEU A 168 -10.13 -20.54 -27.07
C LEU A 168 -10.51 -21.88 -27.69
N ALA A 169 -11.58 -22.53 -27.25
CA ALA A 169 -12.08 -23.76 -27.87
C ALA A 169 -12.56 -23.50 -29.32
N LYS A 170 -13.34 -22.43 -29.56
CA LYS A 170 -13.77 -22.03 -30.90
C LYS A 170 -12.58 -21.68 -31.82
N GLU A 171 -11.61 -20.93 -31.30
CA GLU A 171 -10.41 -20.54 -32.05
C GLU A 171 -9.51 -21.75 -32.36
N LEU A 172 -9.41 -22.70 -31.42
CA LEU A 172 -8.68 -23.94 -31.62
C LEU A 172 -9.37 -24.83 -32.65
N GLU A 173 -10.70 -24.86 -32.70
CA GLU A 173 -11.46 -25.61 -33.71
C GLU A 173 -11.11 -25.13 -35.13
N GLU A 174 -11.13 -23.82 -35.35
CA GLU A 174 -10.79 -23.23 -36.65
C GLU A 174 -9.31 -23.43 -37.02
N THR A 175 -8.42 -23.28 -36.03
CA THR A 175 -6.98 -23.53 -36.23
C THR A 175 -6.71 -25.00 -36.56
N TYR A 176 -7.38 -25.94 -35.87
CA TYR A 176 -7.24 -27.37 -36.09
C TYR A 176 -7.75 -27.79 -37.48
N LYS A 177 -8.88 -27.22 -37.93
CA LYS A 177 -9.37 -27.44 -39.31
C LYS A 177 -8.38 -26.95 -40.35
N ARG A 178 -7.81 -25.75 -40.15
CA ARG A 178 -6.82 -25.16 -41.07
C ARG A 178 -5.53 -25.96 -41.11
N ASP A 179 -4.97 -26.30 -39.95
CA ASP A 179 -3.73 -27.05 -39.85
C ASP A 179 -3.91 -28.46 -40.42
N TYR A 180 -5.07 -29.10 -40.22
CA TYR A 180 -5.39 -30.36 -40.86
C TYR A 180 -5.50 -30.24 -42.38
N ALA A 181 -6.15 -29.19 -42.91
CA ALA A 181 -6.23 -28.95 -44.35
C ALA A 181 -4.84 -28.70 -44.98
N ASP A 182 -3.97 -27.98 -44.27
CA ASP A 182 -2.58 -27.78 -44.67
C ASP A 182 -1.77 -29.09 -44.67
N ILE A 183 -1.93 -29.94 -43.64
CA ILE A 183 -1.29 -31.26 -43.59
C ILE A 183 -1.81 -32.16 -44.71
N ALA A 184 -3.13 -32.17 -44.94
CA ALA A 184 -3.77 -32.97 -45.98
C ALA A 184 -3.38 -32.52 -47.39
N SER A 185 -3.14 -31.22 -47.61
CA SER A 185 -2.67 -30.71 -48.91
C SER A 185 -1.19 -30.98 -49.16
N ARG A 186 -0.36 -30.96 -48.11
CA ARG A 186 1.06 -31.33 -48.20
C ARG A 186 1.26 -32.83 -48.41
N PHE A 187 0.38 -33.65 -47.82
CA PHE A 187 0.38 -35.09 -47.97
C PHE A 187 -0.56 -35.55 -49.10
N ASP A 188 -0.15 -35.30 -50.35
CA ASP A 188 -0.87 -35.83 -51.53
C ASP A 188 -0.47 -37.28 -51.81
N ASP A 189 -1.25 -38.20 -51.26
CA ASP A 189 -1.16 -39.65 -51.49
C ASP A 189 -1.21 -40.02 -52.99
N GLY A 190 -1.89 -39.21 -53.81
CA GLY A 190 -1.96 -39.41 -55.26
C GLY A 190 -0.60 -39.23 -55.94
N LYS A 191 0.20 -38.27 -55.48
CA LYS A 191 1.53 -37.99 -56.04
C LYS A 191 2.51 -39.14 -55.81
N TYR A 192 2.56 -39.66 -54.59
CA TYR A 192 3.47 -40.77 -54.23
C TYR A 192 3.08 -42.08 -54.95
N LYS A 193 1.78 -42.35 -55.09
CA LYS A 193 1.28 -43.49 -55.88
C LYS A 193 1.62 -43.35 -57.36
N ALA A 194 1.38 -42.18 -57.96
CA ALA A 194 1.69 -41.93 -59.37
C ALA A 194 3.19 -42.04 -59.67
N GLU A 195 4.05 -41.54 -58.77
CA GLU A 195 5.50 -41.71 -58.88
C GLU A 195 5.90 -43.20 -58.80
N MET A 196 5.33 -43.96 -57.86
CA MET A 196 5.61 -45.39 -57.71
C MET A 196 5.08 -46.23 -58.88
N ASP A 197 3.88 -45.94 -59.39
CA ASP A 197 3.31 -46.57 -60.58
C ASP A 197 4.13 -46.26 -61.83
N ALA A 198 4.62 -45.01 -61.98
CA ALA A 198 5.52 -44.64 -63.07
C ALA A 198 6.87 -45.39 -62.97
N LEU A 199 7.41 -45.54 -61.77
CA LEU A 199 8.59 -46.36 -61.47
C LEU A 199 8.37 -47.84 -61.83
N LYS A 200 7.19 -48.40 -61.51
CA LYS A 200 6.80 -49.78 -61.84
C LYS A 200 6.63 -49.99 -63.36
N ALA A 201 6.04 -49.03 -64.06
CA ALA A 201 5.93 -49.04 -65.51
C ALA A 201 7.30 -48.91 -66.20
N ARG A 202 8.23 -48.16 -65.60
CA ARG A 202 9.63 -48.05 -66.06
C ARG A 202 10.40 -49.35 -65.81
N TYR A 203 10.19 -49.98 -64.66
CA TYR A 203 10.73 -51.30 -64.32
C TYR A 203 10.27 -52.40 -65.28
N ASN A 204 8.98 -52.42 -65.63
CA ASN A 204 8.43 -53.38 -66.59
C ASN A 204 8.99 -53.16 -68.00
N ARG A 205 9.15 -51.92 -68.46
CA ARG A 205 9.79 -51.60 -69.75
C ARG A 205 11.26 -52.00 -69.78
N ALA A 206 12.00 -51.75 -68.70
CA ALA A 206 13.40 -52.16 -68.59
C ALA A 206 13.59 -53.70 -68.58
N LYS A 207 12.55 -54.47 -68.20
CA LYS A 207 12.56 -55.94 -68.24
C LYS A 207 12.57 -56.50 -69.67
N ASP A 208 11.98 -55.78 -70.62
CA ASP A 208 11.88 -56.19 -72.03
C ASP A 208 13.07 -55.69 -72.90
N GLU A 209 13.98 -54.90 -72.31
CA GLU A 209 15.17 -54.36 -72.98
C GLU A 209 16.25 -55.44 -73.16
N LYS A 210 16.62 -55.74 -74.41
CA LYS A 210 17.58 -56.81 -74.73
C LYS A 210 19.05 -56.42 -74.47
N ASN A 211 19.33 -55.14 -74.18
CA ASN A 211 20.68 -54.64 -73.94
C ASN A 211 21.01 -54.64 -72.44
N PHE A 212 21.79 -55.64 -72.01
CA PHE A 212 22.13 -55.90 -70.60
C PHE A 212 22.79 -54.70 -69.88
N ILE A 213 23.62 -53.90 -70.57
CA ILE A 213 24.31 -52.74 -69.97
C ILE A 213 23.32 -51.59 -69.71
N LYS A 214 22.40 -51.35 -70.66
CA LYS A 214 21.35 -50.32 -70.50
C LYS A 214 20.37 -50.75 -69.41
N GLN A 215 19.97 -52.01 -69.40
CA GLN A 215 19.09 -52.61 -68.41
C GLN A 215 19.67 -52.50 -66.98
N ALA A 216 20.95 -52.82 -66.77
CA ALA A 216 21.58 -52.70 -65.45
C ALA A 216 21.65 -51.26 -64.94
N LYS A 217 21.93 -50.28 -65.82
CA LYS A 217 21.95 -48.85 -65.47
C LYS A 217 20.56 -48.34 -65.12
N GLU A 218 19.55 -48.75 -65.88
CA GLU A 218 18.16 -48.34 -65.68
C GLU A 218 17.57 -48.96 -64.39
N TYR A 219 17.93 -50.19 -64.04
CA TYR A 219 17.59 -50.77 -62.73
C TYR A 219 18.25 -50.04 -61.56
N ALA A 220 19.51 -49.61 -61.69
CA ALA A 220 20.19 -48.85 -60.64
C ALA A 220 19.54 -47.47 -60.41
N ASP A 221 19.15 -46.77 -61.49
CA ASP A 221 18.45 -45.49 -61.39
C ASP A 221 17.03 -45.66 -60.81
N ILE A 222 16.29 -46.69 -61.23
CA ILE A 222 14.97 -47.05 -60.68
C ILE A 222 15.07 -47.39 -59.18
N ALA A 223 16.08 -48.14 -58.76
CA ALA A 223 16.28 -48.47 -57.34
C ALA A 223 16.64 -47.24 -56.49
N LYS A 224 17.38 -46.27 -57.05
CA LYS A 224 17.73 -45.01 -56.40
C LYS A 224 16.52 -44.09 -56.26
N ASP A 225 15.71 -43.99 -57.30
CA ASP A 225 14.49 -43.19 -57.30
C ASP A 225 13.41 -43.82 -56.40
N ALA A 226 13.25 -45.14 -56.39
CA ALA A 226 12.38 -45.85 -55.45
C ALA A 226 12.77 -45.61 -53.99
N LYS A 227 14.08 -45.61 -53.66
CA LYS A 227 14.57 -45.28 -52.32
C LYS A 227 14.29 -43.83 -51.94
N LYS A 228 14.47 -42.88 -52.86
CA LYS A 228 14.14 -41.46 -52.62
C LYS A 228 12.66 -41.25 -52.34
N VAL A 229 11.78 -41.90 -53.10
CA VAL A 229 10.33 -41.83 -52.90
C VAL A 229 9.95 -42.39 -51.53
N MET A 230 10.54 -43.53 -51.12
CA MET A 230 10.32 -44.09 -49.78
C MET A 230 10.88 -43.23 -48.64
N GLU A 231 12.04 -42.58 -48.80
CA GLU A 231 12.58 -41.65 -47.80
C GLU A 231 11.73 -40.39 -47.65
N ASN A 232 11.30 -39.80 -48.76
CA ASN A 232 10.45 -38.61 -48.76
C ASN A 232 9.10 -38.90 -48.10
N PHE A 233 8.49 -40.05 -48.44
CA PHE A 233 7.27 -40.51 -47.80
C PHE A 233 7.43 -40.69 -46.28
N LYS A 234 8.56 -41.26 -45.84
CA LYS A 234 8.83 -41.47 -44.40
C LYS A 234 9.00 -40.14 -43.65
N LYS A 235 9.71 -39.17 -44.24
CA LYS A 235 9.87 -37.82 -43.66
C LYS A 235 8.55 -37.07 -43.57
N ASP A 236 7.72 -37.14 -44.60
CA ASP A 236 6.41 -36.50 -44.59
C ASP A 236 5.47 -37.14 -43.58
N LYS A 237 5.53 -38.47 -43.42
CA LYS A 237 4.81 -39.20 -42.38
C LYS A 237 5.22 -38.77 -40.97
N GLU A 238 6.51 -38.71 -40.67
CA GLU A 238 7.01 -38.24 -39.36
C GLU A 238 6.60 -36.78 -39.08
N THR A 239 6.62 -35.93 -40.11
CA THR A 239 6.21 -34.52 -40.00
C THR A 239 4.72 -34.39 -39.72
N ALA A 240 3.88 -35.19 -40.39
CA ALA A 240 2.44 -35.23 -40.15
C ALA A 240 2.09 -35.78 -38.75
N GLU A 241 2.78 -36.84 -38.29
CA GLU A 241 2.59 -37.40 -36.95
C GLU A 241 3.02 -36.40 -35.85
N ARG A 242 4.10 -35.65 -36.06
CA ARG A 242 4.57 -34.61 -35.12
C ARG A 242 3.60 -33.43 -35.05
N ALA A 243 3.11 -32.96 -36.19
CA ALA A 243 2.11 -31.88 -36.24
C ALA A 243 0.79 -32.27 -35.54
N LEU A 244 0.35 -33.52 -35.71
CA LEU A 244 -0.80 -34.07 -34.96
C LEU A 244 -0.57 -34.12 -33.45
N ALA A 245 0.66 -34.44 -33.01
CA ALA A 245 1.02 -34.45 -31.59
C ALA A 245 1.07 -33.02 -30.99
N GLU A 246 1.57 -32.04 -31.75
CA GLU A 246 1.56 -30.63 -31.34
C GLU A 246 0.14 -30.06 -31.23
N ALA A 247 -0.74 -30.44 -32.15
CA ALA A 247 -2.15 -30.08 -32.10
C ALA A 247 -2.86 -30.68 -30.87
N LYS A 248 -2.47 -31.88 -30.41
CA LYS A 248 -2.90 -32.43 -29.10
C LYS A 248 -2.36 -31.65 -27.91
N GLY A 249 -1.16 -31.08 -28.01
CA GLY A 249 -0.58 -30.20 -26.99
C GLY A 249 -1.40 -28.92 -26.76
N ALA A 250 -2.07 -28.42 -27.79
CA ALA A 250 -2.91 -27.22 -27.71
C ALA A 250 -4.15 -27.40 -26.81
N PHE A 251 -4.63 -28.62 -26.62
CA PHE A 251 -5.72 -28.93 -25.66
C PHE A 251 -5.34 -28.62 -24.21
N LYS A 252 -4.04 -28.65 -23.85
CA LYS A 252 -3.60 -28.24 -22.52
C LYS A 252 -3.86 -26.75 -22.24
N LYS A 253 -3.83 -25.91 -23.27
CA LYS A 253 -4.13 -24.47 -23.14
C LYS A 253 -5.60 -24.23 -22.77
N ILE A 254 -6.51 -25.08 -23.25
CA ILE A 254 -7.93 -25.06 -22.86
C ILE A 254 -8.07 -25.45 -21.38
N GLU A 255 -7.30 -26.41 -20.87
CA GLU A 255 -7.33 -26.77 -19.45
C GLU A 255 -6.77 -25.66 -18.54
N GLU A 256 -5.74 -24.94 -18.99
CA GLU A 256 -5.21 -23.78 -18.26
C GLU A 256 -6.20 -22.61 -18.27
N ALA A 257 -6.88 -22.37 -19.40
CA ALA A 257 -7.95 -21.39 -19.50
C ALA A 257 -9.15 -21.77 -18.64
N ARG A 258 -9.53 -23.06 -18.59
CA ARG A 258 -10.57 -23.58 -17.70
C ARG A 258 -10.26 -23.28 -16.23
N LYS A 259 -9.01 -23.45 -15.78
CA LYS A 259 -8.61 -23.09 -14.41
C LYS A 259 -8.73 -21.58 -14.15
N ARG A 260 -8.40 -20.75 -15.14
CA ARG A 260 -8.54 -19.28 -15.06
C ARG A 260 -10.01 -18.85 -15.00
N ASP A 261 -10.86 -19.45 -15.81
CA ASP A 261 -12.30 -19.19 -15.80
C ASP A 261 -12.96 -19.64 -14.49
N GLN A 262 -12.57 -20.80 -13.95
CA GLN A 262 -13.02 -21.24 -12.62
C GLN A 262 -12.64 -20.22 -11.53
N ALA A 263 -11.42 -19.67 -11.59
CA ALA A 263 -11.01 -18.61 -10.67
C ALA A 263 -11.80 -17.30 -10.89
N ALA A 264 -12.09 -16.94 -12.14
CA ALA A 264 -12.86 -15.74 -12.48
C ALA A 264 -14.32 -15.84 -12.01
N VAL A 265 -14.97 -16.99 -12.19
CA VAL A 265 -16.33 -17.27 -11.69
C VAL A 265 -16.36 -17.20 -10.16
N MET A 266 -15.38 -17.80 -9.48
CA MET A 266 -15.24 -17.71 -8.03
C MET A 266 -15.06 -16.27 -7.54
N SER A 267 -14.29 -15.45 -8.26
CA SER A 267 -14.11 -14.03 -7.94
C SER A 267 -15.41 -13.21 -8.13
N LYS A 268 -16.26 -13.58 -9.09
CA LYS A 268 -17.54 -12.90 -9.34
C LYS A 268 -18.64 -13.31 -8.34
N MET A 269 -18.49 -14.42 -7.62
CA MET A 269 -19.47 -14.91 -6.63
C MET A 269 -19.58 -14.07 -5.34
N LYS A 270 -19.00 -12.87 -5.27
CA LYS A 270 -19.02 -11.97 -4.07
C LYS A 270 -18.73 -12.73 -2.77
N LEU A 271 -17.83 -13.70 -2.81
CA LEU A 271 -17.38 -14.36 -1.60
C LEU A 271 -16.71 -13.30 -0.72
N PRO A 272 -17.07 -13.19 0.57
CA PRO A 272 -16.45 -12.24 1.47
C PRO A 272 -14.95 -12.50 1.45
N SER A 273 -14.16 -11.45 1.23
CA SER A 273 -12.71 -11.55 1.21
C SER A 273 -12.23 -12.00 2.60
N LEU A 274 -11.90 -13.28 2.72
CA LEU A 274 -11.41 -13.90 3.97
C LEU A 274 -9.96 -13.53 4.28
N ASP A 275 -9.38 -12.59 3.55
CA ASP A 275 -8.00 -12.22 3.76
C ASP A 275 -7.85 -11.40 5.05
N THR A 276 -6.78 -11.71 5.81
CA THR A 276 -6.44 -11.00 7.05
C THR A 276 -6.40 -9.48 6.86
N ARG A 277 -5.95 -8.97 5.70
CA ARG A 277 -5.78 -7.52 5.50
C ARG A 277 -7.12 -6.80 5.43
N SER A 278 -8.09 -7.34 4.71
CA SER A 278 -9.44 -6.77 4.63
C SER A 278 -10.16 -6.85 5.98
N ILE A 279 -9.99 -7.96 6.70
CA ILE A 279 -10.53 -8.10 8.06
C ILE A 279 -9.86 -7.10 9.03
N ALA A 280 -8.53 -6.93 8.96
CA ALA A 280 -7.80 -5.97 9.79
C ALA A 280 -8.24 -4.53 9.51
N ARG A 281 -8.45 -4.19 8.23
CA ARG A 281 -9.00 -2.90 7.81
C ARG A 281 -10.43 -2.71 8.31
N MET A 282 -11.28 -3.72 8.24
CA MET A 282 -12.65 -3.65 8.74
C MET A 282 -12.69 -3.40 10.26
N LEU A 283 -11.84 -4.07 11.03
CA LEU A 283 -11.82 -3.99 12.51
C LEU A 283 -11.13 -2.73 13.03
N ALA A 284 -9.90 -2.44 12.57
CA ALA A 284 -9.08 -1.38 13.14
C ALA A 284 -9.02 -0.12 12.25
N GLY A 285 -9.42 -0.20 10.97
CA GLY A 285 -9.34 0.89 10.01
C GLY A 285 -10.06 2.16 10.44
N PRO A 286 -11.34 2.14 10.87
CA PRO A 286 -12.05 3.36 11.28
C PRO A 286 -11.36 4.11 12.43
N MET A 287 -10.91 3.38 13.45
CA MET A 287 -10.23 3.95 14.60
C MET A 287 -8.87 4.54 14.22
N ILE A 288 -8.07 3.81 13.45
CA ILE A 288 -6.75 4.29 12.99
C ILE A 288 -6.91 5.50 12.07
N ALA A 289 -7.88 5.49 11.17
CA ALA A 289 -8.13 6.60 10.26
C ALA A 289 -8.47 7.89 11.04
N GLU A 290 -9.38 7.82 12.01
CA GLU A 290 -9.75 8.99 12.84
C GLU A 290 -8.54 9.56 13.60
N LYS A 291 -7.75 8.70 14.26
CA LYS A 291 -6.57 9.13 15.03
C LYS A 291 -5.45 9.65 14.14
N THR A 292 -5.25 9.04 12.98
CA THR A 292 -4.27 9.49 11.99
C THR A 292 -4.69 10.83 11.39
N GLU A 293 -5.97 11.04 11.12
CA GLU A 293 -6.50 12.32 10.64
C GLU A 293 -6.22 13.45 11.63
N GLN A 294 -6.46 13.21 12.93
CA GLN A 294 -6.16 14.16 14.00
C GLN A 294 -4.66 14.47 14.07
N ALA A 295 -3.80 13.44 14.08
CA ALA A 295 -2.35 13.60 14.11
C ALA A 295 -1.84 14.40 12.89
N MET A 296 -2.38 14.12 11.71
CA MET A 296 -2.02 14.82 10.47
C MET A 296 -2.49 16.27 10.43
N LYS A 297 -3.64 16.60 11.03
CA LYS A 297 -4.08 18.00 11.21
C LYS A 297 -3.06 18.78 12.04
N TRP A 298 -2.61 18.23 13.16
CA TRP A 298 -1.56 18.84 13.99
C TRP A 298 -0.22 18.95 13.25
N MET A 299 0.16 17.94 12.47
CA MET A 299 1.36 17.98 11.65
C MET A 299 1.31 19.06 10.56
N ALA A 300 0.15 19.27 9.92
CA ALA A 300 -0.04 20.34 8.94
C ALA A 300 0.09 21.74 9.57
N ILE A 301 -0.46 21.92 10.79
CA ILE A 301 -0.28 23.15 11.58
C ILE A 301 1.21 23.33 11.92
N ALA A 302 1.87 22.28 12.40
CA ALA A 302 3.30 22.33 12.71
C ALA A 302 4.14 22.72 11.48
N LYS A 303 3.85 22.16 10.29
CA LYS A 303 4.53 22.51 9.02
C LYS A 303 4.34 23.99 8.66
N LYS A 304 3.18 24.60 8.94
CA LYS A 304 2.93 26.03 8.71
C LYS A 304 3.84 26.93 9.56
N TYR A 305 4.16 26.50 10.77
CA TYR A 305 5.02 27.25 11.70
C TYR A 305 6.49 26.79 11.67
N MET A 306 6.78 25.71 10.94
CA MET A 306 8.13 25.22 10.69
C MET A 306 8.88 26.24 9.81
N PRO A 307 10.17 26.51 10.07
CA PRO A 307 10.95 27.39 9.22
C PRO A 307 10.94 26.86 7.78
N ALA A 308 10.37 27.62 6.86
CA ALA A 308 10.34 27.25 5.44
C ALA A 308 11.77 27.17 4.90
N GLY A 309 12.07 26.08 4.18
CA GLY A 309 13.36 25.88 3.54
C GLY A 309 13.78 27.04 2.62
N THR A 310 15.02 27.46 2.83
CA THR A 310 16.05 27.92 1.87
C THR A 310 15.85 29.10 0.92
N LYS A 311 14.67 29.68 0.66
CA LYS A 311 14.58 30.72 -0.42
C LYS A 311 14.42 32.19 -0.03
N GLY A 312 14.40 32.55 1.26
CA GLY A 312 14.09 33.94 1.64
C GLY A 312 14.93 34.59 2.74
N VAL A 313 15.62 33.84 3.60
CA VAL A 313 16.18 34.41 4.84
C VAL A 313 17.38 35.35 4.60
N LEU A 314 17.94 35.33 3.39
CA LEU A 314 19.03 36.22 2.95
C LEU A 314 18.63 37.19 1.81
N LYS A 315 17.36 37.23 1.40
CA LYS A 315 16.89 38.13 0.35
C LYS A 315 15.82 39.08 0.89
N ASN A 316 16.24 40.03 1.72
CA ASN A 316 15.56 41.31 1.83
C ASN A 316 16.11 42.22 0.72
N GLU A 317 15.59 42.10 -0.50
CA GLU A 317 15.83 43.11 -1.52
C GLU A 317 14.98 44.33 -1.17
N ALA A 318 15.57 45.30 -0.47
CA ALA A 318 14.97 46.63 -0.30
C ALA A 318 14.79 47.29 -1.69
N PRO A 319 13.73 48.09 -1.91
CA PRO A 319 13.40 48.65 -3.22
C PRO A 319 14.45 49.61 -3.81
N ARG A 320 15.46 50.02 -3.03
CA ARG A 320 16.69 50.67 -3.53
C ARG A 320 17.91 50.27 -2.69
N GLY A 321 18.96 49.76 -3.35
CA GLY A 321 20.24 49.38 -2.75
C GLY A 321 20.43 47.86 -2.62
N ARG A 322 21.69 47.41 -2.48
CA ARG A 322 22.05 46.00 -2.25
C ARG A 322 22.50 45.85 -0.80
N GLU A 323 21.76 45.09 0.00
CA GLU A 323 22.15 44.76 1.36
C GLU A 323 23.27 43.70 1.29
N VAL A 324 24.53 44.12 1.50
CA VAL A 324 25.68 43.21 1.53
C VAL A 324 25.88 42.73 2.97
N HIS A 325 25.54 41.47 3.22
CA HIS A 325 25.77 40.85 4.52
C HIS A 325 27.26 40.59 4.73
N PHE A 326 27.89 41.34 5.65
CA PHE A 326 29.24 41.03 6.13
C PHE A 326 29.15 39.85 7.11
N PRO A 327 29.77 38.68 6.83
CA PRO A 327 29.73 37.55 7.75
C PRO A 327 30.54 37.88 9.02
N LYS A 328 29.84 38.21 10.11
CA LYS A 328 30.47 38.26 11.45
C LYS A 328 30.86 36.83 11.85
N GLY A 329 32.06 36.63 12.41
CA GLY A 329 32.61 35.30 12.77
C GLY A 329 31.80 34.46 13.78
N LYS A 330 30.71 35.00 14.35
CA LYS A 330 29.69 34.28 15.13
C LYS A 330 28.31 34.86 14.85
N ALA A 331 27.75 34.60 13.67
CA ALA A 331 26.36 34.94 13.38
C ALA A 331 25.45 34.15 14.33
N ARG A 332 24.57 34.86 15.06
CA ARG A 332 23.58 34.26 15.96
C ARG A 332 22.20 34.37 15.32
N PRO A 333 21.33 33.36 15.48
CA PRO A 333 19.94 33.45 15.05
C PRO A 333 19.23 34.65 15.67
N THR A 334 18.23 35.20 14.97
CA THR A 334 17.36 36.25 15.53
C THR A 334 16.52 35.76 16.70
N PHE A 335 16.19 34.46 16.72
CA PHE A 335 15.52 33.80 17.83
C PHE A 335 16.19 32.46 18.10
N LEU A 336 16.65 32.26 19.33
CA LEU A 336 17.26 31.00 19.78
C LEU A 336 16.95 30.77 21.25
N ILE A 337 16.34 29.62 21.56
CA ILE A 337 16.30 29.06 22.91
C ILE A 337 17.17 27.81 22.90
N ARG A 338 18.32 27.84 23.60
CA ARG A 338 19.24 26.70 23.62
C ARG A 338 18.66 25.51 24.37
N LYS A 339 18.05 25.76 25.53
CA LYS A 339 17.43 24.74 26.37
C LYS A 339 16.15 25.29 26.98
N LEU A 340 15.03 24.61 26.75
CA LEU A 340 13.74 24.86 27.37
C LEU A 340 13.37 23.64 28.19
N GLN A 341 13.30 23.79 29.51
CA GLN A 341 12.80 22.76 30.42
C GLN A 341 11.30 22.94 30.55
N LEU A 342 10.54 21.86 30.41
CA LEU A 342 9.09 21.87 30.55
C LEU A 342 8.62 20.83 31.57
N THR A 343 7.63 21.19 32.37
CA THR A 343 6.90 20.27 33.23
C THR A 343 5.41 20.46 33.05
N GLY A 344 4.64 19.40 33.23
CA GLY A 344 3.21 19.46 33.04
C GLY A 344 2.46 18.20 33.46
N GLU A 345 1.15 18.24 33.24
CA GLU A 345 0.22 17.16 33.54
C GLU A 345 -0.59 16.83 32.29
N MET A 346 -0.65 15.55 31.92
CA MET A 346 -1.42 15.06 30.79
C MET A 346 -2.56 14.16 31.28
N GLY A 347 -3.77 14.37 30.73
CA GLY A 347 -4.98 13.62 31.06
C GLY A 347 -5.82 14.31 32.14
N LEU A 348 -7.11 14.52 31.85
CA LEU A 348 -8.05 15.20 32.75
C LEU A 348 -8.51 14.28 33.89
N ASP A 349 -8.85 13.03 33.59
CA ASP A 349 -9.39 12.08 34.58
C ASP A 349 -8.30 11.32 35.34
N GLN A 350 -7.18 11.04 34.68
CA GLN A 350 -6.02 10.36 35.26
C GLN A 350 -4.74 11.13 34.95
N PRO A 351 -4.44 12.21 35.68
CA PRO A 351 -3.29 13.06 35.40
C PRO A 351 -1.98 12.26 35.49
N LEU A 352 -1.17 12.35 34.45
CA LEU A 352 0.20 11.84 34.34
C LEU A 352 1.15 13.03 34.32
N ASP A 353 2.00 13.11 35.35
CA ASP A 353 3.05 14.11 35.44
C ASP A 353 4.14 13.78 34.42
N TYR A 354 4.55 14.78 33.65
CA TYR A 354 5.64 14.67 32.68
C TYR A 354 6.63 15.82 32.82
N SER A 355 7.87 15.54 32.46
CA SER A 355 8.97 16.48 32.36
C SER A 355 9.65 16.33 31.01
N GLY A 356 10.18 17.41 30.47
CA GLY A 356 10.84 17.34 29.18
C GLY A 356 11.86 18.45 28.98
N THR A 357 12.69 18.27 27.97
CA THR A 357 13.65 19.25 27.50
C THR A 357 13.50 19.43 26.00
N ILE A 358 13.38 20.68 25.57
CA ILE A 358 13.45 21.08 24.17
C ILE A 358 14.78 21.81 23.97
N GLY A 359 15.62 21.28 23.09
CA GLY A 359 16.92 21.85 22.75
C GLY A 359 16.89 22.54 21.39
N GLY A 360 17.53 23.71 21.29
CA GLY A 360 17.84 24.31 19.99
C GLY A 360 16.66 24.92 19.22
N LEU A 361 15.62 25.42 19.91
CA LEU A 361 14.48 26.04 19.25
C LEU A 361 14.90 27.36 18.58
N THR A 362 14.84 27.41 17.25
CA THR A 362 15.27 28.59 16.49
C THR A 362 14.46 28.80 15.22
N THR A 363 14.35 30.06 14.79
CA THR A 363 13.79 30.43 13.48
C THR A 363 14.82 30.32 12.34
N GLN A 364 16.11 30.16 12.66
CA GLN A 364 17.20 30.09 11.69
C GLN A 364 18.12 28.89 11.98
N PRO A 365 17.63 27.65 11.76
CA PRO A 365 18.37 26.42 12.05
C PRO A 365 19.71 26.33 11.31
N GLN A 366 19.78 26.84 10.08
CA GLN A 366 21.01 26.93 9.27
C GLN A 366 22.11 27.77 9.93
N VAL A 367 21.73 28.87 10.60
CA VAL A 367 22.67 29.75 11.31
C VAL A 367 23.10 29.13 12.64
N TYR A 368 22.20 28.37 13.28
CA TYR A 368 22.50 27.68 14.53
C TYR A 368 23.38 26.43 14.33
N GLY A 369 23.23 25.74 13.20
CA GLY A 369 24.04 24.57 12.82
C GLY A 369 23.76 23.31 13.65
N ARG A 370 22.65 23.26 14.38
CA ARG A 370 22.23 22.09 15.18
C ARG A 370 20.73 21.85 15.04
N PRO A 371 20.27 20.58 15.10
CA PRO A 371 18.85 20.25 15.05
C PRO A 371 18.13 20.68 16.33
N THR A 372 16.81 20.86 16.22
CA THR A 372 15.94 21.00 17.39
C THR A 372 15.65 19.60 17.93
N THR A 373 15.89 19.36 19.22
CA THR A 373 15.59 18.08 19.87
C THR A 373 14.48 18.27 20.91
N VAL A 374 13.64 17.26 21.07
CA VAL A 374 12.55 17.23 22.05
C VAL A 374 12.63 15.90 22.77
N GLU A 375 12.70 15.93 24.09
CA GLU A 375 12.65 14.75 24.93
C GLU A 375 11.60 14.99 26.01
N ILE A 376 10.61 14.11 26.14
CA ILE A 376 9.56 14.20 27.14
C ILE A 376 9.43 12.83 27.81
N GLN A 377 9.45 12.81 29.13
CA GLN A 377 9.34 11.61 29.95
C GLN A 377 8.31 11.82 31.05
N GLY A 378 7.47 10.83 31.28
CA GLY A 378 6.48 10.84 32.35
C GLY A 378 6.28 9.46 32.93
N SER A 379 6.07 9.37 34.24
CA SER A 379 5.85 8.08 34.90
C SER A 379 4.94 8.23 36.10
N LYS A 380 3.91 7.37 36.20
CA LYS A 380 3.01 7.31 37.35
C LYS A 380 2.41 5.93 37.52
N GLY A 381 2.81 5.22 38.57
CA GLY A 381 2.44 3.83 38.79
C GLY A 381 2.98 2.94 37.66
N GLN A 382 2.10 2.17 37.01
CA GLN A 382 2.45 1.32 35.87
C GLN A 382 2.55 2.10 34.54
N ARG A 383 2.17 3.38 34.51
CA ARG A 383 2.21 4.21 33.30
C ARG A 383 3.60 4.78 33.08
N ARG A 384 4.14 4.60 31.86
CA ARG A 384 5.40 5.22 31.42
C ARG A 384 5.25 5.80 30.03
N LEU A 385 5.59 7.08 29.89
CA LEU A 385 5.62 7.84 28.64
C LEU A 385 7.07 8.23 28.35
N ASP A 386 7.57 7.93 27.16
CA ASP A 386 8.83 8.43 26.61
C ASP A 386 8.54 8.90 25.18
N PHE A 387 8.79 10.17 24.91
CA PHE A 387 8.69 10.76 23.59
C PHE A 387 10.01 11.43 23.25
N ARG A 388 10.54 11.11 22.07
CA ARG A 388 11.75 11.72 21.53
C ARG A 388 11.49 12.20 20.12
N GLY A 389 11.84 13.44 19.84
CA GLY A 389 11.72 14.06 18.55
C GLY A 389 13.02 14.77 18.18
N SER A 390 13.36 14.74 16.90
CA SER A 390 14.39 15.59 16.32
C SER A 390 13.87 16.22 15.04
N LEU A 391 14.22 17.48 14.84
CA LEU A 391 13.92 18.26 13.67
C LEU A 391 15.24 18.84 13.18
N ASP A 392 15.74 18.27 12.09
CA ASP A 392 16.92 18.75 11.40
C ASP A 392 16.50 19.55 10.17
N ALA A 393 16.67 20.86 10.26
CA ALA A 393 16.48 21.80 9.16
C ALA A 393 17.79 22.56 8.86
N THR A 394 18.95 21.93 9.15
CA THR A 394 20.29 22.47 8.90
C THR A 394 20.81 22.20 7.48
N GLY A 395 20.17 21.29 6.73
CA GLY A 395 20.45 21.04 5.31
C GLY A 395 19.37 21.56 4.37
N ASP A 396 19.48 21.23 3.07
CA ASP A 396 18.51 21.62 2.03
C ASP A 396 17.12 20.97 2.19
N THR A 397 17.09 19.79 2.82
CA THR A 397 15.86 19.04 3.11
C THR A 397 15.62 18.96 4.60
N ILE A 398 14.40 19.26 5.02
CA ILE A 398 13.98 19.10 6.41
C ILE A 398 13.79 17.61 6.69
N ARG A 399 14.45 17.12 7.74
CA ARG A 399 14.31 15.76 8.25
C ARG A 399 13.74 15.79 9.66
N THR A 400 12.79 14.91 9.93
CA THR A 400 12.24 14.73 11.29
C THR A 400 12.30 13.26 11.67
N ASP A 401 12.75 12.95 12.88
CA ASP A 401 12.64 11.62 13.48
C ASP A 401 11.85 11.77 14.78
N SER A 402 10.82 10.95 14.96
CA SER A 402 9.97 10.97 16.13
C SER A 402 9.73 9.54 16.61
N ARG A 403 9.83 9.33 17.92
CA ARG A 403 9.52 8.08 18.60
C ARG A 403 8.67 8.38 19.82
N LEU A 404 7.61 7.60 19.99
CA LEU A 404 6.70 7.66 21.12
C LEU A 404 6.54 6.25 21.68
N SER A 405 6.76 6.09 22.97
CA SER A 405 6.43 4.90 23.74
C SER A 405 5.54 5.33 24.89
N TYR A 406 4.34 4.75 24.97
CA TYR A 406 3.44 4.96 26.09
C TYR A 406 2.88 3.61 26.55
N SER A 407 3.16 3.23 27.78
CA SER A 407 2.76 1.93 28.35
C SER A 407 1.90 2.11 29.60
N GLY A 408 1.12 1.08 29.94
CA GLY A 408 0.29 1.04 31.15
C GLY A 408 -1.01 1.84 31.05
N MET A 409 -1.48 2.16 29.84
CA MET A 409 -2.72 2.91 29.64
C MET A 409 -3.94 2.09 30.06
N ALA A 410 -4.79 2.63 30.92
CA ALA A 410 -6.09 2.02 31.21
C ALA A 410 -7.03 2.24 30.03
N VAL A 411 -7.46 1.16 29.36
CA VAL A 411 -8.45 1.19 28.29
C VAL A 411 -9.78 0.74 28.87
N GLY A 412 -10.69 1.70 29.08
CA GLY A 412 -12.00 1.45 29.69
C GLY A 412 -12.90 0.58 28.80
N THR A 413 -13.54 1.21 27.83
CA THR A 413 -14.32 0.53 26.78
C THR A 413 -13.87 1.06 25.44
N MET A 414 -13.49 0.16 24.55
CA MET A 414 -13.13 0.48 23.17
C MET A 414 -13.91 -0.43 22.22
N SER A 415 -14.49 0.15 21.18
CA SER A 415 -15.18 -0.61 20.13
C SER A 415 -14.29 -0.65 18.89
N LEU A 416 -14.02 -1.85 18.39
CA LEU A 416 -13.36 -2.11 17.12
C LEU A 416 -14.40 -2.54 16.08
N GLY A 417 -14.25 -2.11 14.83
CA GLY A 417 -15.15 -2.45 13.74
C GLY A 417 -16.39 -1.57 13.66
N SER A 418 -17.44 -2.10 13.02
CA SER A 418 -18.70 -1.37 12.81
C SER A 418 -19.87 -2.21 13.30
N GLN A 419 -20.84 -1.58 13.96
CA GLN A 419 -22.06 -2.29 14.38
C GLN A 419 -22.82 -2.87 13.19
N SER A 420 -22.75 -2.26 12.00
CA SER A 420 -23.40 -2.77 10.78
C SER A 420 -22.77 -4.03 10.19
N SER A 421 -21.55 -4.39 10.57
CA SER A 421 -20.87 -5.60 10.11
C SER A 421 -20.51 -6.50 11.28
N LEU A 422 -19.34 -6.29 11.86
CA LEU A 422 -18.85 -6.94 13.06
C LEU A 422 -18.23 -5.86 13.95
N ALA A 423 -18.71 -5.77 15.19
CA ALA A 423 -18.12 -4.94 16.22
C ALA A 423 -17.51 -5.83 17.30
N VAL A 424 -16.34 -5.46 17.83
CA VAL A 424 -15.69 -6.15 18.94
C VAL A 424 -15.50 -5.13 20.06
N GLU A 425 -16.20 -5.34 21.17
CA GLU A 425 -16.01 -4.54 22.37
C GLU A 425 -14.83 -5.08 23.16
N VAL A 426 -13.90 -4.20 23.47
CA VAL A 426 -12.73 -4.46 24.30
C VAL A 426 -12.92 -3.76 25.62
N THR A 427 -12.94 -4.52 26.72
CA THR A 427 -13.15 -3.98 28.08
C THR A 427 -12.02 -4.36 29.02
N GLY A 428 -11.65 -3.43 29.90
CA GLY A 428 -10.71 -3.66 31.01
C GLY A 428 -9.25 -3.89 30.59
N ALA A 429 -8.87 -3.46 29.40
CA ALA A 429 -7.55 -3.72 28.84
C ALA A 429 -6.49 -2.74 29.36
N THR A 430 -5.24 -3.20 29.45
CA THR A 430 -4.07 -2.33 29.58
C THR A 430 -3.38 -2.18 28.23
N GLY A 431 -3.28 -0.95 27.75
CA GLY A 431 -2.70 -0.59 26.46
C GLY A 431 -1.23 -0.18 26.54
N ALA A 432 -0.46 -0.52 25.52
CA ALA A 432 0.87 0.01 25.23
C ALA A 432 0.95 0.44 23.77
N LEU A 433 1.27 1.71 23.52
CA LEU A 433 1.45 2.31 22.21
C LEU A 433 2.94 2.55 21.97
N GLU A 434 3.43 2.02 20.86
CA GLU A 434 4.73 2.35 20.29
C GLU A 434 4.48 2.99 18.93
N ALA A 435 4.97 4.20 18.70
CA ALA A 435 4.89 4.85 17.41
C ALA A 435 6.24 5.45 17.03
N SER A 436 6.56 5.39 15.75
CA SER A 436 7.74 6.02 15.17
C SER A 436 7.39 6.63 13.82
N GLY A 437 7.97 7.78 13.54
CA GLY A 437 7.70 8.53 12.32
C GLY A 437 8.95 9.25 11.84
N VAL A 438 9.27 9.07 10.56
CA VAL A 438 10.35 9.76 9.87
C VAL A 438 9.76 10.53 8.69
N THR A 439 10.13 11.80 8.57
CA THR A 439 9.79 12.64 7.42
C THR A 439 11.06 13.13 6.77
N GLU A 440 11.13 13.04 5.44
CA GLU A 440 12.20 13.62 4.63
C GLU A 440 11.57 14.44 3.51
N GLY A 441 11.56 15.77 3.67
CA GLY A 441 10.84 16.67 2.77
C GLY A 441 9.33 16.38 2.76
N ASP A 442 8.81 15.86 1.64
CA ASP A 442 7.40 15.52 1.48
C ASP A 442 7.09 14.02 1.64
N LYS A 443 8.11 13.17 1.83
CA LYS A 443 7.95 11.73 2.09
C LYS A 443 7.74 11.48 3.58
N VAL A 444 6.75 10.65 3.89
CA VAL A 444 6.43 10.23 5.27
C VAL A 444 6.47 8.72 5.35
N THR A 445 7.20 8.23 6.36
CA THR A 445 7.20 6.82 6.74
C THR A 445 6.95 6.74 8.24
N GLY A 446 5.95 5.99 8.66
CA GLY A 446 5.61 5.81 10.07
C GLY A 446 5.15 4.40 10.37
N LYS A 447 5.39 3.97 11.60
CA LYS A 447 4.92 2.71 12.16
C LYS A 447 4.32 2.96 13.52
N ALA A 448 3.16 2.39 13.78
CA ALA A 448 2.52 2.39 15.09
C ALA A 448 2.08 0.97 15.45
N ALA A 449 2.35 0.54 16.67
CA ALA A 449 1.93 -0.72 17.24
C ALA A 449 1.23 -0.44 18.57
N PHE A 450 -0.02 -0.90 18.68
CA PHE A 450 -0.82 -0.79 19.89
C PHE A 450 -1.09 -2.20 20.43
N ARG A 451 -0.55 -2.50 21.60
CA ARG A 451 -0.67 -3.78 22.28
C ARG A 451 -1.66 -3.65 23.43
N LEU A 452 -2.59 -4.60 23.50
CA LEU A 452 -3.59 -4.72 24.54
C LEU A 452 -3.33 -5.99 25.33
N SER A 453 -3.36 -5.90 26.65
CA SER A 453 -3.16 -7.02 27.58
C SER A 453 -4.22 -7.01 28.68
N GLY A 454 -4.65 -8.19 29.13
CA GLY A 454 -5.70 -8.33 30.15
C GLY A 454 -7.09 -7.93 29.67
N ALA A 455 -7.30 -7.93 28.35
CA ALA A 455 -8.53 -7.48 27.72
C ALA A 455 -9.58 -8.60 27.66
N ALA A 456 -10.85 -8.26 27.85
CA ALA A 456 -11.95 -9.13 27.45
C ALA A 456 -12.51 -8.64 26.10
N PHE A 457 -12.53 -9.53 25.11
CA PHE A 457 -13.05 -9.26 23.77
C PHE A 457 -14.44 -9.86 23.62
N LYS A 458 -15.44 -9.01 23.40
CA LYS A 458 -16.83 -9.41 23.19
C LYS A 458 -17.23 -9.08 21.74
N PRO A 459 -17.26 -10.05 20.83
CA PRO A 459 -17.75 -9.83 19.48
C PRO A 459 -19.27 -9.68 19.49
N SER A 460 -19.78 -8.62 18.87
CA SER A 460 -21.19 -8.46 18.53
C SER A 460 -21.40 -8.87 17.08
N ALA A 461 -21.86 -10.10 16.90
CA ALA A 461 -22.10 -10.74 15.61
C ALA A 461 -23.60 -10.87 15.26
N ALA A 462 -24.46 -10.04 15.88
CA ALA A 462 -25.91 -10.10 15.73
C ALA A 462 -26.39 -9.98 14.26
N ASN A 463 -25.63 -9.25 13.43
CA ASN A 463 -25.94 -9.04 12.02
C ASN A 463 -25.45 -10.17 11.08
N ILE A 464 -24.69 -11.14 11.59
CA ILE A 464 -24.29 -12.33 10.83
C ILE A 464 -25.49 -13.27 10.78
N LYS A 465 -26.12 -13.41 9.61
CA LYS A 465 -27.34 -14.24 9.44
C LYS A 465 -27.06 -15.75 9.57
N ALA A 466 -25.85 -16.19 9.25
CA ALA A 466 -25.47 -17.61 9.31
C ALA A 466 -25.07 -18.03 10.75
N PRO A 467 -25.81 -18.96 11.40
CA PRO A 467 -25.56 -19.34 12.79
C PRO A 467 -24.19 -20.02 12.99
N GLN A 468 -23.73 -20.83 12.02
CA GLN A 468 -22.42 -21.49 12.07
C GLN A 468 -21.27 -20.48 12.08
N LEU A 469 -21.38 -19.43 11.27
CA LEU A 469 -20.43 -18.32 11.24
C LEU A 469 -20.45 -17.51 12.53
N ARG A 470 -21.63 -17.24 13.08
CA ARG A 470 -21.78 -16.52 14.36
C ARG A 470 -21.06 -17.26 15.50
N SER A 471 -21.30 -18.57 15.65
CA SER A 471 -20.64 -19.38 16.67
C SER A 471 -19.13 -19.48 16.47
N ALA A 472 -18.66 -19.55 15.22
CA ALA A 472 -17.22 -19.55 14.93
C ALA A 472 -16.54 -18.23 15.31
N VAL A 473 -17.20 -17.09 15.06
CA VAL A 473 -16.72 -15.77 15.48
C VAL A 473 -16.68 -15.69 17.00
N GLU A 474 -17.76 -16.04 17.71
CA GLU A 474 -17.80 -16.02 19.17
C GLU A 474 -16.70 -16.90 19.79
N ALA A 475 -16.49 -18.11 19.26
CA ALA A 475 -15.43 -19.00 19.70
C ALA A 475 -14.02 -18.47 19.41
N SER A 476 -13.83 -17.71 18.33
CA SER A 476 -12.51 -17.15 17.96
C SER A 476 -12.02 -16.05 18.90
N PHE A 477 -12.95 -15.35 19.56
CA PHE A 477 -12.62 -14.34 20.58
C PHE A 477 -12.69 -14.89 22.00
N ALA A 478 -13.31 -16.06 22.21
CA ALA A 478 -13.36 -16.71 23.51
C ALA A 478 -11.96 -17.13 23.98
N GLY A 479 -11.53 -16.58 25.11
CA GLY A 479 -10.22 -16.86 25.71
C GLY A 479 -9.07 -15.98 25.22
N LEU A 480 -9.31 -15.04 24.30
CA LEU A 480 -8.33 -14.01 23.98
C LEU A 480 -8.18 -13.06 25.17
N SER A 481 -6.93 -12.87 25.61
CA SER A 481 -6.56 -11.95 26.70
C SER A 481 -5.63 -10.83 26.24
N SER A 482 -5.14 -10.91 25.00
CA SER A 482 -4.27 -9.90 24.39
C SER A 482 -4.60 -9.71 22.91
N ALA A 483 -4.28 -8.54 22.38
CA ALA A 483 -4.37 -8.22 20.96
C ALA A 483 -3.29 -7.23 20.57
N VAL A 484 -2.86 -7.27 19.32
CA VAL A 484 -1.92 -6.33 18.72
C VAL A 484 -2.54 -5.71 17.48
N ILE A 485 -2.50 -4.39 17.40
CA ILE A 485 -2.96 -3.60 16.26
C ILE A 485 -1.77 -2.81 15.73
N GLU A 486 -1.35 -3.10 14.52
CA GLU A 486 -0.24 -2.43 13.84
C GLU A 486 -0.75 -1.59 12.67
N ALA A 487 -0.18 -0.40 12.52
CA ALA A 487 -0.45 0.52 11.42
C ALA A 487 0.87 1.01 10.83
N ASP A 488 1.08 0.78 9.55
CA ASP A 488 2.17 1.35 8.78
C ASP A 488 1.62 2.46 7.88
N ILE A 489 2.30 3.59 7.84
CA ILE A 489 2.02 4.73 6.96
C ILE A 489 3.22 4.92 6.05
N ALA A 490 2.98 4.98 4.74
CA ALA A 490 4.00 5.27 3.74
C ALA A 490 3.49 6.28 2.70
N GLY A 491 4.37 6.78 1.85
CA GLY A 491 4.02 7.62 0.72
C GLY A 491 4.34 9.10 0.92
N THR A 492 3.44 9.97 0.48
CA THR A 492 3.64 11.43 0.50
C THR A 492 2.61 12.11 1.40
N LEU A 493 2.94 13.31 1.89
CA LEU A 493 2.01 14.16 2.64
C LEU A 493 0.70 14.49 1.91
N THR A 494 0.59 14.23 0.60
CA THR A 494 -0.63 14.44 -0.19
C THR A 494 -1.36 13.16 -0.56
N LYS A 495 -0.67 12.02 -0.51
CA LYS A 495 -1.18 10.68 -0.83
C LYS A 495 -0.51 9.67 0.11
N PRO A 496 -0.99 9.54 1.35
CA PRO A 496 -0.52 8.52 2.27
C PRO A 496 -1.15 7.18 1.91
N GLU A 497 -0.38 6.12 2.05
CA GLU A 497 -0.84 4.73 2.01
C GLU A 497 -0.84 4.18 3.43
N LEU A 498 -2.00 3.68 3.88
CA LEU A 498 -2.17 3.08 5.20
C LEU A 498 -2.29 1.56 5.06
N ALA A 499 -1.40 0.84 5.74
CA ALA A 499 -1.51 -0.60 5.91
C ALA A 499 -1.82 -0.91 7.38
N VAL A 500 -2.84 -1.73 7.61
CA VAL A 500 -3.29 -2.13 8.95
C VAL A 500 -3.18 -3.63 9.09
N ARG A 501 -2.66 -4.09 10.23
CA ARG A 501 -2.52 -5.49 10.60
C ARG A 501 -2.99 -5.70 12.03
N THR A 502 -3.61 -6.84 12.31
CA THR A 502 -3.96 -7.23 13.67
C THR A 502 -4.08 -8.74 13.79
N ASP A 503 -3.65 -9.28 14.91
CA ASP A 503 -3.80 -10.69 15.27
C ASP A 503 -5.27 -11.10 15.42
N LEU A 504 -6.14 -10.16 15.81
CA LEU A 504 -7.59 -10.35 15.83
C LEU A 504 -8.12 -10.73 14.43
N ALA A 505 -7.54 -10.16 13.37
CA ALA A 505 -7.93 -10.47 12.00
C ALA A 505 -7.42 -11.84 11.55
N ASP A 506 -6.24 -12.28 12.03
CA ASP A 506 -5.73 -13.61 11.75
C ASP A 506 -6.59 -14.70 12.42
N ASN A 507 -6.97 -14.48 13.68
CA ASN A 507 -7.86 -15.39 14.41
C ASN A 507 -9.24 -15.46 13.75
N LEU A 508 -9.76 -14.30 13.33
CA LEU A 508 -11.03 -14.22 12.65
C LEU A 508 -10.97 -14.87 11.25
N SER A 509 -9.94 -14.62 10.47
CA SER A 509 -9.72 -15.25 9.15
C SER A 509 -9.73 -16.78 9.27
N LYS A 510 -8.99 -17.35 10.23
CA LYS A 510 -8.97 -18.80 10.51
C LYS A 510 -10.34 -19.33 10.89
N ALA A 511 -11.07 -18.62 11.76
CA ALA A 511 -12.41 -19.02 12.19
C ALA A 511 -13.41 -19.02 11.04
N PHE A 512 -13.39 -17.97 10.21
CA PHE A 512 -14.21 -17.88 9.00
C PHE A 512 -13.85 -18.96 7.97
N SER A 513 -12.56 -19.20 7.70
CA SER A 513 -12.12 -20.27 6.78
C SER A 513 -12.53 -21.65 7.26
N SER A 514 -12.49 -21.90 8.58
CA SER A 514 -12.96 -23.17 9.16
C SER A 514 -14.47 -23.33 9.03
N ALA A 515 -15.23 -22.28 9.39
CA ALA A 515 -16.69 -22.31 9.34
C ALA A 515 -17.27 -22.37 7.92
N MET A 516 -16.62 -21.70 6.97
CA MET A 516 -17.03 -21.68 5.56
C MET A 516 -16.30 -22.71 4.71
N GLY A 517 -15.39 -23.53 5.26
CA GLY A 517 -14.62 -24.47 4.46
C GLY A 517 -15.50 -25.46 3.68
N ALA A 518 -16.57 -25.95 4.31
CA ALA A 518 -17.53 -26.84 3.66
C ALA A 518 -18.36 -26.13 2.58
N GLU A 519 -18.84 -24.91 2.86
CA GLU A 519 -19.69 -24.15 1.94
C GLU A 519 -18.89 -23.55 0.77
N LEU A 520 -17.64 -23.14 1.02
CA LEU A 520 -16.68 -22.70 0.01
C LEU A 520 -16.30 -23.85 -0.91
N LYS A 521 -16.13 -25.07 -0.37
CA LYS A 521 -15.88 -26.26 -1.18
C LYS A 521 -17.09 -26.60 -2.06
N LYS A 522 -18.31 -26.54 -1.52
CA LYS A 522 -19.53 -26.68 -2.33
C LYS A 522 -19.63 -25.61 -3.42
N ALA A 523 -19.35 -24.35 -3.10
CA ALA A 523 -19.36 -23.26 -4.08
C ALA A 523 -18.28 -23.47 -5.17
N GLN A 524 -17.08 -23.93 -4.79
CA GLN A 524 -16.01 -24.27 -5.71
C GLN A 524 -16.37 -25.45 -6.61
N ASP A 525 -17.00 -26.49 -6.06
CA ASP A 525 -17.45 -27.65 -6.82
C ASP A 525 -18.63 -27.29 -7.75
N ALA A 526 -19.53 -26.40 -7.32
CA ALA A 526 -20.60 -25.86 -8.16
C ALA A 526 -20.07 -24.97 -9.29
N ALA A 527 -19.09 -24.11 -9.00
CA ALA A 527 -18.42 -23.29 -10.03
C ALA A 527 -17.69 -24.17 -11.05
N ARG A 528 -16.99 -25.22 -10.58
CA ARG A 528 -16.38 -26.23 -11.45
C ARG A 528 -17.42 -26.92 -12.32
N ALA A 529 -18.51 -27.42 -11.73
CA ALA A 529 -19.57 -28.11 -12.45
C ALA A 529 -20.18 -27.22 -13.54
N ARG A 530 -20.43 -25.94 -13.25
CA ARG A 530 -21.00 -24.99 -14.25
C ARG A 530 -20.04 -24.67 -15.39
N VAL A 531 -18.76 -24.44 -15.08
CA VAL A 531 -17.74 -24.21 -16.12
C VAL A 531 -17.55 -25.47 -16.96
N ASP A 532 -17.58 -26.65 -16.35
CA ASP A 532 -17.46 -27.93 -17.03
C ASP A 532 -18.66 -28.22 -17.93
N GLU A 533 -19.87 -27.95 -17.46
CA GLU A 533 -21.10 -28.11 -18.22
C GLU A 533 -21.14 -27.17 -19.43
N ALA A 534 -20.71 -25.91 -19.27
CA ALA A 534 -20.59 -24.96 -20.37
C ALA A 534 -19.50 -25.34 -21.39
N LEU A 535 -18.41 -25.98 -20.94
CA LEU A 535 -17.30 -26.40 -21.81
C LEU A 535 -17.51 -27.75 -22.49
N LYS A 536 -18.30 -28.65 -21.89
CA LYS A 536 -18.54 -30.01 -22.38
C LYS A 536 -18.90 -30.09 -23.87
N PRO A 537 -19.87 -29.33 -24.41
CA PRO A 537 -20.23 -29.43 -25.83
C PRO A 537 -19.10 -29.01 -26.78
N TYR A 538 -18.24 -28.07 -26.35
CA TYR A 538 -17.10 -27.62 -27.15
C TYR A 538 -15.95 -28.62 -27.08
N LYS A 539 -15.70 -29.19 -25.90
CA LYS A 539 -14.68 -30.22 -25.70
C LYS A 539 -15.04 -31.51 -26.45
N ASP A 540 -16.29 -31.96 -26.35
CA ASP A 540 -16.79 -33.16 -27.03
C ASP A 540 -16.72 -33.00 -28.57
N LYS A 541 -17.03 -31.81 -29.11
CA LYS A 541 -16.85 -31.49 -30.54
C LYS A 541 -15.39 -31.51 -30.98
N LEU A 542 -14.50 -30.92 -30.17
CA LEU A 542 -13.06 -30.91 -30.48
C LEU A 542 -12.45 -32.32 -30.39
N ASP A 543 -12.82 -33.11 -29.39
CA ASP A 543 -12.33 -34.49 -29.21
C ASP A 543 -12.86 -35.42 -30.31
N SER A 544 -14.12 -35.28 -30.74
CA SER A 544 -14.68 -36.06 -31.85
C SER A 544 -14.00 -35.68 -33.17
N MET A 545 -13.85 -34.38 -33.45
CA MET A 545 -13.17 -33.89 -34.65
C MET A 545 -11.71 -34.33 -34.70
N ALA A 546 -10.99 -34.22 -33.58
CA ALA A 546 -9.60 -34.65 -33.49
C ALA A 546 -9.46 -36.16 -33.69
N SER A 547 -10.36 -36.96 -33.12
CA SER A 547 -10.33 -38.42 -33.26
C SER A 547 -10.66 -38.86 -34.69
N GLU A 548 -11.68 -38.26 -35.31
CA GLU A 548 -12.10 -38.56 -36.68
C GLU A 548 -11.01 -38.19 -37.70
N LYS A 549 -10.45 -36.99 -37.58
CA LYS A 549 -9.39 -36.50 -38.46
C LYS A 549 -8.07 -37.24 -38.26
N GLN A 550 -7.73 -37.60 -37.02
CA GLN A 550 -6.57 -38.44 -36.75
C GLN A 550 -6.74 -39.86 -37.30
N ALA A 551 -7.94 -40.45 -37.19
CA ALA A 551 -8.24 -41.76 -37.76
C ALA A 551 -8.18 -41.75 -39.29
N GLU A 552 -8.71 -40.71 -39.93
CA GLU A 552 -8.68 -40.54 -41.38
C GLU A 552 -7.24 -40.40 -41.91
N LEU A 553 -6.43 -39.55 -41.27
CA LEU A 553 -5.04 -39.32 -41.68
C LEU A 553 -4.15 -40.53 -41.39
N SER A 554 -4.28 -41.16 -40.22
CA SER A 554 -3.50 -42.35 -39.88
C SER A 554 -3.88 -43.57 -40.73
N GLY A 555 -5.14 -43.69 -41.11
CA GLY A 555 -5.62 -44.68 -42.08
C GLY A 555 -5.00 -44.48 -43.46
N LYS A 556 -5.01 -43.24 -43.97
CA LYS A 556 -4.35 -42.87 -45.24
C LYS A 556 -2.84 -43.13 -45.18
N LEU A 557 -2.16 -42.69 -44.12
CA LEU A 557 -0.71 -42.88 -43.93
C LEU A 557 -0.30 -44.36 -43.87
N LYS A 558 -1.11 -45.22 -43.23
CA LYS A 558 -0.86 -46.67 -43.21
C LYS A 558 -1.11 -47.31 -44.58
N ALA A 559 -2.27 -47.04 -45.20
CA ALA A 559 -2.63 -47.63 -46.49
C ALA A 559 -1.64 -47.25 -47.61
N SER A 560 -1.16 -46.02 -47.63
CA SER A 560 -0.13 -45.56 -48.57
C SER A 560 1.22 -46.16 -48.26
N GLY A 561 1.60 -46.24 -46.97
CA GLY A 561 2.86 -46.83 -46.54
C GLY A 561 2.97 -48.31 -46.87
N ASP A 562 1.91 -49.08 -46.64
CA ASP A 562 1.89 -50.52 -46.91
C ASP A 562 2.00 -50.80 -48.42
N LYS A 563 1.31 -49.99 -49.26
CA LYS A 563 1.41 -50.09 -50.73
C LYS A 563 2.77 -49.67 -51.25
N LEU A 564 3.28 -48.52 -50.82
CA LEU A 564 4.59 -48.00 -51.25
C LEU A 564 5.74 -48.91 -50.81
N SER A 565 5.65 -49.50 -49.62
CA SER A 565 6.64 -50.47 -49.14
C SER A 565 6.55 -51.79 -49.91
N ALA A 566 5.36 -52.31 -50.20
CA ALA A 566 5.19 -53.55 -50.95
C ALA A 566 5.70 -53.41 -52.40
N GLU A 567 5.37 -52.31 -53.07
CA GLU A 567 5.80 -52.04 -54.45
C GLU A 567 7.27 -51.63 -54.52
N GLY A 568 7.73 -50.81 -53.59
CA GLY A 568 9.13 -50.43 -53.46
C GLY A 568 10.04 -51.63 -53.19
N GLU A 569 9.65 -52.54 -52.29
CA GLU A 569 10.38 -53.78 -52.06
C GLU A 569 10.35 -54.73 -53.26
N SER A 570 9.24 -54.80 -53.99
CA SER A 570 9.13 -55.60 -55.21
C SER A 570 10.10 -55.11 -56.29
N ILE A 571 10.17 -53.80 -56.49
CA ILE A 571 11.09 -53.15 -57.44
C ILE A 571 12.55 -53.34 -56.97
N LEU A 572 12.83 -53.15 -55.68
CA LEU A 572 14.17 -53.32 -55.12
C LEU A 572 14.67 -54.78 -55.17
N LYS A 573 13.81 -55.77 -54.90
CA LYS A 573 14.16 -57.20 -55.00
C LYS A 573 14.37 -57.63 -56.45
N GLY A 574 13.63 -57.05 -57.39
CA GLY A 574 13.74 -57.31 -58.82
C GLY A 574 14.94 -56.65 -59.51
N ALA A 575 15.41 -55.52 -58.97
CA ALA A 575 16.55 -54.77 -59.48
C ALA A 575 17.92 -55.31 -59.03
N VAL A 576 17.98 -56.37 -58.21
CA VAL A 576 19.24 -57.04 -57.82
C VAL A 576 19.62 -58.07 -58.90
N PRO A 577 20.76 -57.95 -59.59
CA PRO A 577 21.17 -58.90 -60.61
C PRO A 577 21.68 -60.17 -59.93
N GLY A 578 20.81 -61.17 -59.78
CA GLY A 578 21.22 -62.42 -59.15
C GLY A 578 20.12 -63.46 -59.05
N LYS A 579 19.62 -63.96 -60.20
CA LYS A 579 19.03 -65.30 -60.36
C LYS A 579 18.61 -65.62 -61.81
N THR A 580 19.43 -65.26 -62.80
CA THR A 580 19.35 -65.92 -64.12
C THR A 580 20.21 -67.19 -64.03
N LYS A 581 19.53 -68.33 -63.87
CA LYS A 581 20.14 -69.66 -64.09
C LYS A 581 20.72 -69.69 -65.51
N LEU A 582 22.04 -69.76 -65.63
CA LEU A 582 22.71 -70.12 -66.87
C LEU A 582 22.30 -71.56 -67.25
N PRO A 583 21.77 -71.81 -68.46
CA PRO A 583 21.69 -73.15 -69.00
C PRO A 583 22.92 -73.37 -69.88
N PHE A 584 23.96 -74.01 -69.35
CA PHE A 584 24.98 -74.64 -70.20
C PHE A 584 25.31 -76.03 -69.66
N ARG A 585 25.18 -77.00 -70.56
CA ARG A 585 25.59 -78.40 -70.45
C ARG A 585 26.81 -78.55 -71.36
N LEU A 586 27.76 -79.37 -70.91
CA LEU A 586 29.16 -79.58 -71.34
C LEU A 586 30.14 -78.51 -70.87
#